data_AF-T0YQC9-F1
#
_entry.id   AF-T0YQC9-F1
#
_cell.length_a   1.000
_cell.length_b   1.000
_cell.length_c   1.000
_cell.angle_alpha   90.00
_cell.angle_beta   90.00
_cell.angle_gamma   90.00
#
_symmetry.space_group_name_H-M   'P 1'
#
loop_
_entity.id
_entity.type
_entity.pdbx_description
1 polymer ?
#
loop_
_entity_poly.entity_id
_entity_poly.type
_entity_poly.pdbx_seq_one_letter_code
_entity_poly.pdbx_strand_id
1 'polypeptide(L)'
;ELVTHPHDSRLWNAYVEHHHYLGHQPLPGAQLRYIVRTRGEIIALLGFGAAAWKTQPRDAAIGWSAEQRQRNLPLIVNNARFLILPWIRCKNLASRVLALISRRLADDWPARYAYRPVLLETFVEKPRFTGTCYQAANWQYLGDTQGRGKLDTLHRHDQPIKS
;
A
#
# COMPACT_ATOMS: atom_id res chain seq x y z
N GLU A 1 -3.19 -12.07 9.37
CA GLU A 1 -3.22 -11.64 10.79
C GLU A 1 -2.74 -10.20 10.89
N LEU A 2 -3.37 -9.40 11.76
CA LEU A 2 -2.91 -8.04 12.06
C LEU A 2 -1.70 -8.11 12.99
N VAL A 3 -0.67 -7.33 12.71
CA VAL A 3 0.55 -7.25 13.53
C VAL A 3 0.31 -6.33 14.72
N THR A 4 0.17 -6.92 15.92
CA THR A 4 -0.07 -6.20 17.17
C THR A 4 1.04 -6.43 18.21
N HIS A 5 1.73 -7.57 18.16
CA HIS A 5 2.75 -7.94 19.14
C HIS A 5 4.17 -7.50 18.73
N PRO A 6 5.05 -7.15 19.69
CA PRO A 6 6.42 -6.74 19.40
C PRO A 6 7.24 -7.78 18.62
N HIS A 7 7.03 -9.07 18.88
CA HIS A 7 7.68 -10.16 18.16
C HIS A 7 7.33 -10.13 16.67
N ASP A 8 6.03 -10.11 16.33
CA ASP A 8 5.57 -10.07 14.95
C ASP A 8 5.95 -8.77 14.25
N SER A 9 6.04 -7.66 14.99
CA SER A 9 6.55 -6.40 14.46
C SER A 9 8.01 -6.52 14.01
N ARG A 10 8.87 -7.14 14.82
CA ARG A 10 10.29 -7.37 14.45
C ARG A 10 10.38 -8.33 13.27
N LEU A 11 9.58 -9.39 13.28
CA LEU A 11 9.54 -10.37 12.20
C LEU A 11 9.10 -9.73 10.87
N TRP A 12 8.03 -8.94 10.90
CA TRP A 12 7.55 -8.19 9.74
C TRP A 12 8.63 -7.25 9.20
N ASN A 13 9.30 -6.49 10.09
CA ASN A 13 10.36 -5.58 9.70
C ASN A 13 11.53 -6.33 9.04
N ALA A 14 11.95 -7.46 9.61
CA ALA A 14 13.03 -8.27 9.07
C ALA A 14 12.70 -8.80 7.67
N TYR A 15 11.51 -9.38 7.46
CA TYR A 15 11.12 -9.86 6.12
C TYR A 15 11.04 -8.73 5.09
N VAL A 16 10.50 -7.57 5.47
CA VAL A 16 10.42 -6.42 4.57
C VAL A 16 11.80 -5.86 4.25
N GLU A 17 12.70 -5.79 5.22
CA GLU A 17 14.09 -5.37 5.01
C GLU A 17 14.82 -6.25 4.01
N HIS A 18 14.73 -7.58 4.17
CA HIS A 18 15.53 -8.52 3.39
C HIS A 18 14.93 -8.85 2.01
N HIS A 19 13.62 -8.67 1.82
CA HIS A 19 12.96 -9.18 0.61
C HIS A 19 12.07 -8.17 -0.13
N HIS A 20 11.69 -7.05 0.50
CA HIS A 20 10.97 -6.01 -0.23
C HIS A 20 11.97 -5.09 -0.94
N TYR A 21 11.75 -4.76 -2.21
CA TYR A 21 12.67 -3.96 -3.03
C TYR A 21 12.91 -2.51 -2.53
N LEU A 22 12.11 -2.05 -1.56
CA LEU A 22 12.25 -0.75 -0.88
C LEU A 22 12.89 -0.86 0.51
N GLY A 23 13.18 -2.08 0.97
CA GLY A 23 13.57 -2.35 2.35
C GLY A 23 12.54 -1.91 3.39
N HIS A 24 12.94 -2.00 4.64
CA HIS A 24 12.19 -1.50 5.77
C HIS A 24 12.35 0.01 5.90
N GLN A 25 11.21 0.70 5.89
CA GLN A 25 11.13 2.10 6.27
C GLN A 25 9.95 2.24 7.23
N PRO A 26 10.08 3.04 8.31
CA PRO A 26 8.96 3.31 9.20
C PRO A 26 7.77 3.86 8.43
N LEU A 27 6.57 3.32 8.68
CA LEU A 27 5.31 3.86 8.16
C LEU A 27 4.83 4.95 9.13
N PRO A 28 4.89 6.24 8.76
CA PRO A 28 4.52 7.32 9.67
C PRO A 28 2.99 7.44 9.83
N GLY A 29 2.56 7.88 11.00
CA GLY A 29 1.15 8.17 11.28
C GLY A 29 0.28 6.92 11.39
N ALA A 30 -0.97 7.02 10.93
CA ALA A 30 -1.91 5.90 10.93
C ALA A 30 -1.42 4.79 9.99
N GLN A 31 -1.26 3.58 10.53
CA GLN A 31 -0.80 2.42 9.80
C GLN A 31 -1.34 1.11 10.38
N LEU A 32 -1.48 0.12 9.51
CA LEU A 32 -1.72 -1.27 9.87
C LEU A 32 -0.76 -2.16 9.09
N ARG A 33 -0.21 -3.18 9.76
CA ARG A 33 0.69 -4.17 9.16
C ARG A 33 0.11 -5.56 9.31
N TYR A 34 0.35 -6.41 8.33
CA TYR A 34 -0.21 -7.74 8.26
C TYR A 34 0.82 -8.78 7.88
N ILE A 35 0.70 -9.95 8.52
CA ILE A 35 1.39 -11.18 8.13
C ILE A 35 0.31 -12.12 7.57
N VAL A 36 0.54 -12.67 6.38
CA VAL A 36 -0.33 -13.65 5.74
C VAL A 36 0.29 -15.02 5.95
N ARG A 37 -0.50 -15.96 6.49
CA ARG A 37 -0.08 -17.33 6.73
C ARG A 37 -0.96 -18.34 5.99
N THR A 38 -0.37 -19.48 5.65
CA THR A 38 -1.09 -20.69 5.24
C THR A 38 -0.49 -21.88 5.98
N ARG A 39 -1.32 -22.68 6.67
CA ARG A 39 -0.86 -23.83 7.46
C ARG A 39 0.31 -23.50 8.41
N GLY A 40 0.27 -22.33 9.04
CA GLY A 40 1.33 -21.84 9.94
C GLY A 40 2.48 -21.09 9.25
N GLU A 41 2.73 -21.35 7.97
CA GLU A 41 3.83 -20.74 7.21
C GLU A 41 3.52 -19.31 6.75
N ILE A 42 4.49 -18.41 6.87
CA ILE A 42 4.37 -17.05 6.34
C ILE A 42 4.56 -17.09 4.84
N ILE A 43 3.65 -16.47 4.10
CA ILE A 43 3.71 -16.43 2.63
C ILE A 43 3.75 -15.02 2.06
N ALA A 44 3.20 -14.05 2.79
CA ALA A 44 3.14 -12.67 2.36
C ALA A 44 3.05 -11.69 3.53
N LEU A 45 3.42 -10.45 3.26
CA LEU A 45 3.37 -9.34 4.21
C LEU A 45 2.76 -8.12 3.54
N LEU A 46 1.93 -7.39 4.27
CA LEU A 46 1.36 -6.13 3.81
C LEU A 46 1.56 -5.02 4.84
N GLY A 47 1.70 -3.79 4.34
CA GLY A 47 1.69 -2.57 5.14
C GLY A 47 0.78 -1.55 4.50
N PHE A 48 -0.08 -0.95 5.32
CA PHE A 48 -0.99 0.12 4.96
C PHE A 48 -0.66 1.35 5.77
N GLY A 49 -0.75 2.52 5.16
CA GLY A 49 -0.47 3.80 5.80
C GLY A 49 -1.32 4.92 5.22
N ALA A 50 -1.06 6.14 5.67
CA ALA A 50 -1.72 7.33 5.14
C ALA A 50 -1.52 7.48 3.61
N ALA A 51 -2.51 8.07 2.95
CA ALA A 51 -2.45 8.39 1.53
C ALA A 51 -1.31 9.36 1.18
N ALA A 52 -0.85 9.28 -0.07
CA ALA A 52 0.03 10.27 -0.67
C ALA A 52 -0.66 11.63 -0.70
N TRP A 53 0.06 12.67 -0.26
CA TRP A 53 -0.52 14.01 -0.09
C TRP A 53 -1.10 14.54 -1.40
N LYS A 54 -0.33 14.50 -2.49
CA LYS A 54 -0.72 15.05 -3.79
C LYS A 54 -0.56 13.98 -4.86
N THR A 55 -1.67 13.64 -5.52
CA THR A 55 -1.70 12.65 -6.57
C THR A 55 -2.68 13.14 -7.63
N GLN A 56 -2.19 13.87 -8.63
CA GLN A 56 -3.03 14.51 -9.64
C GLN A 56 -3.96 13.52 -10.37
N PRO A 57 -3.53 12.32 -10.77
CA PRO A 57 -4.43 11.34 -11.40
C PRO A 57 -5.62 10.93 -10.51
N ARG A 58 -5.36 10.67 -9.22
CA ARG A 58 -6.41 10.36 -8.24
C ARG A 58 -7.36 11.54 -8.04
N ASP A 59 -6.81 12.72 -7.78
CA ASP A 59 -7.61 13.91 -7.50
C ASP A 59 -8.50 14.25 -8.70
N ALA A 60 -8.00 14.10 -9.93
CA ALA A 60 -8.76 14.29 -11.17
C ALA A 60 -9.85 13.22 -11.37
N ALA A 61 -9.54 11.94 -11.13
CA ALA A 61 -10.51 10.85 -11.27
C ALA A 61 -11.70 10.96 -10.29
N ILE A 62 -11.43 11.44 -9.07
CA ILE A 62 -12.49 11.67 -8.06
C ILE A 62 -13.20 13.02 -8.32
N GLY A 63 -12.57 13.95 -9.04
CA GLY A 63 -13.10 15.30 -9.26
C GLY A 63 -12.90 16.24 -8.08
N TRP A 64 -11.83 16.05 -7.30
CA TRP A 64 -11.57 16.84 -6.10
C TRP A 64 -10.92 18.20 -6.40
N SER A 65 -11.45 19.24 -5.75
CA SER A 65 -10.73 20.50 -5.53
C SER A 65 -9.57 20.31 -4.54
N ALA A 66 -8.70 21.33 -4.42
CA ALA A 66 -7.61 21.32 -3.45
C ALA A 66 -8.11 21.23 -2.00
N GLU A 67 -9.21 21.89 -1.68
CA GLU A 67 -9.88 21.92 -0.38
C GLU A 67 -10.55 20.57 -0.09
N GLN A 68 -11.28 20.02 -1.07
CA GLN A 68 -11.92 18.70 -0.94
C GLN A 68 -10.88 17.61 -0.71
N ARG A 69 -9.76 17.63 -1.43
CA ARG A 69 -8.64 16.72 -1.17
C ARG A 69 -8.15 16.87 0.26
N GLN A 70 -7.85 18.08 0.73
CA GLN A 70 -7.34 18.28 2.11
C GLN A 70 -8.30 17.71 3.16
N ARG A 71 -9.61 17.91 2.97
CA ARG A 71 -10.65 17.39 3.88
C ARG A 71 -10.79 15.87 3.83
N ASN A 72 -10.73 15.28 2.64
CA ASN A 72 -11.09 13.88 2.43
C ASN A 72 -9.89 12.92 2.39
N LEU A 73 -8.66 13.42 2.29
CA LEU A 73 -7.45 12.60 2.24
C LEU A 73 -7.33 11.58 3.38
N PRO A 74 -7.72 11.88 4.63
CA PRO A 74 -7.70 10.88 5.71
C PRO A 74 -8.55 9.64 5.45
N LEU A 75 -9.55 9.72 4.57
CA LEU A 75 -10.42 8.59 4.20
C LEU A 75 -9.78 7.65 3.16
N ILE A 76 -8.58 7.96 2.68
CA ILE A 76 -7.82 7.15 1.74
C ILE A 76 -6.67 6.46 2.46
N VAL A 77 -6.48 5.18 2.16
CA VAL A 77 -5.39 4.38 2.72
C VAL A 77 -4.47 3.86 1.61
N ASN A 78 -3.17 4.02 1.79
CA ASN A 78 -2.17 3.58 0.84
C ASN A 78 -1.65 2.19 1.21
N ASN A 79 -1.67 1.24 0.27
CA ASN A 79 -0.91 0.01 0.37
C ASN A 79 0.59 0.26 0.11
N ALA A 80 1.27 0.66 1.18
CA ALA A 80 2.67 1.09 1.17
C ALA A 80 3.69 -0.06 1.05
N ARG A 81 3.31 -1.28 1.45
CA ARG A 81 4.14 -2.48 1.30
C ARG A 81 3.28 -3.66 0.88
N PHE A 82 3.72 -4.39 -0.14
CA PHE A 82 3.15 -5.67 -0.50
C PHE A 82 4.26 -6.61 -0.95
N LEU A 83 4.46 -7.65 -0.15
CA LEU A 83 5.53 -8.64 -0.34
C LEU A 83 4.90 -10.03 -0.40
N ILE A 84 5.05 -10.73 -1.51
CA ILE A 84 4.98 -12.19 -1.54
C ILE A 84 6.42 -12.68 -1.37
N LEU A 85 6.66 -13.61 -0.44
CA LEU A 85 8.02 -14.07 -0.19
C LEU A 85 8.62 -14.76 -1.44
N PRO A 86 9.92 -14.57 -1.73
CA PRO A 86 10.48 -14.89 -3.05
C PRO A 86 10.47 -16.39 -3.40
N TRP A 87 10.44 -17.26 -2.39
CA TRP A 87 10.30 -18.71 -2.57
C TRP A 87 8.85 -19.18 -2.78
N ILE A 88 7.87 -18.30 -2.60
CA ILE A 88 6.45 -18.64 -2.74
C ILE A 88 6.02 -18.44 -4.19
N ARG A 89 5.79 -19.55 -4.90
CA ARG A 89 5.29 -19.57 -6.27
C ARG A 89 3.88 -20.16 -6.30
N CYS A 90 2.88 -19.29 -6.41
CA CYS A 90 1.49 -19.70 -6.47
C CYS A 90 0.69 -18.77 -7.39
N LYS A 91 0.04 -19.36 -8.41
CA LYS A 91 -0.78 -18.61 -9.37
C LYS A 91 -1.92 -17.91 -8.64
N ASN A 92 -2.15 -16.64 -8.97
CA ASN A 92 -3.24 -15.80 -8.43
C ASN A 92 -3.18 -15.55 -6.90
N LEU A 93 -2.07 -15.91 -6.23
CA LEU A 93 -1.94 -15.69 -4.79
C LEU A 93 -2.00 -14.20 -4.46
N ALA A 94 -1.27 -13.37 -5.20
CA ALA A 94 -1.18 -11.95 -4.94
C ALA A 94 -2.55 -11.25 -5.02
N SER A 95 -3.31 -11.48 -6.10
CA SER A 95 -4.65 -10.90 -6.26
C SER A 95 -5.64 -11.43 -5.22
N ARG A 96 -5.56 -12.72 -4.87
CA ARG A 96 -6.38 -13.30 -3.79
C ARG A 96 -6.08 -12.65 -2.43
N VAL A 97 -4.80 -12.43 -2.11
CA VAL A 97 -4.38 -11.75 -0.88
C VAL A 97 -4.91 -10.31 -0.85
N LEU A 98 -4.78 -9.57 -1.97
CA LEU A 98 -5.31 -8.21 -2.11
C LEU A 98 -6.84 -8.15 -1.92
N ALA A 99 -7.58 -9.10 -2.47
CA ALA A 99 -9.04 -9.15 -2.29
C ALA A 99 -9.44 -9.44 -0.83
N LEU A 100 -8.74 -10.36 -0.16
CA LEU A 100 -8.99 -10.70 1.24
C LEU A 100 -8.64 -9.55 2.18
N ILE A 101 -7.47 -8.94 1.97
CA ILE A 101 -6.99 -7.90 2.87
C ILE A 101 -7.82 -6.62 2.76
N SER A 102 -8.33 -6.28 1.57
CA SER A 102 -9.16 -5.09 1.38
C SER A 102 -10.45 -5.16 2.21
N ARG A 103 -11.10 -6.33 2.29
CA ARG A 103 -12.26 -6.54 3.15
C ARG A 103 -11.90 -6.42 4.63
N ARG A 104 -10.82 -7.09 5.04
CA ARG A 104 -10.36 -7.06 6.43
C ARG A 104 -9.94 -5.66 6.89
N LEU A 105 -9.28 -4.89 6.03
CA LEU A 105 -8.84 -3.53 6.34
C LEU A 105 -10.02 -2.61 6.63
N ALA A 106 -11.15 -2.80 5.93
CA ALA A 106 -12.36 -2.01 6.14
C ALA A 106 -12.96 -2.19 7.56
N ASP A 107 -12.63 -3.28 8.24
CA ASP A 107 -13.07 -3.58 9.60
C ASP A 107 -11.97 -3.26 10.63
N ASP A 108 -10.72 -3.62 10.35
CA ASP A 108 -9.60 -3.40 11.28
C ASP A 108 -9.25 -1.91 11.43
N TRP A 109 -9.42 -1.10 10.38
CA TRP A 109 -9.07 0.32 10.41
C TRP A 109 -9.96 1.14 11.36
N PRO A 110 -11.30 1.12 11.27
CA PRO A 110 -12.14 1.83 12.22
C PRO A 110 -11.96 1.32 13.66
N ALA A 111 -11.67 0.03 13.86
CA ALA A 111 -11.39 -0.51 15.18
C ALA A 111 -10.16 0.16 15.86
N ARG A 112 -9.18 0.62 15.08
CA ARG A 112 -7.98 1.31 15.59
C ARG A 112 -8.09 2.83 15.57
N TYR A 113 -8.76 3.40 14.57
CA TYR A 113 -8.70 4.84 14.27
C TYR A 113 -10.06 5.54 14.31
N ALA A 114 -11.15 4.83 14.64
CA ALA A 114 -12.51 5.39 14.77
C ALA A 114 -13.10 6.04 13.50
N TYR A 115 -12.55 5.75 12.32
CA TYR A 115 -13.14 6.11 11.04
C TYR A 115 -12.94 5.01 10.01
N ARG A 116 -13.79 4.97 8.99
CA ARG A 116 -13.74 3.95 7.93
C ARG A 116 -13.13 4.53 6.66
N PRO A 117 -12.02 3.95 6.14
CA PRO A 117 -11.52 4.29 4.83
C PRO A 117 -12.54 3.97 3.73
N VAL A 118 -12.56 4.77 2.68
CA VAL A 118 -13.47 4.60 1.54
C VAL A 118 -12.74 4.26 0.24
N LEU A 119 -11.41 4.42 0.20
CA LEU A 119 -10.60 4.16 -0.97
C LEU A 119 -9.22 3.62 -0.58
N LEU A 120 -8.72 2.68 -1.38
CA LEU A 120 -7.34 2.21 -1.32
C LEU A 120 -6.56 2.72 -2.52
N GLU A 121 -5.33 3.15 -2.28
CA GLU A 121 -4.39 3.52 -3.33
C GLU A 121 -3.07 2.76 -3.17
N THR A 122 -2.30 2.67 -4.25
CA THR A 122 -0.96 2.10 -4.27
C THR A 122 -0.19 2.71 -5.43
N PHE A 123 1.11 2.43 -5.48
CA PHE A 123 1.99 2.97 -6.50
C PHE A 123 2.97 1.88 -6.95
N VAL A 124 2.87 1.48 -8.22
CA VAL A 124 3.65 0.38 -8.80
C VAL A 124 4.77 0.96 -9.65
N GLU A 125 6.02 0.68 -9.28
CA GLU A 125 7.19 1.15 -10.02
C GLU A 125 7.29 0.46 -11.40
N LYS A 126 7.02 1.21 -12.48
CA LYS A 126 6.87 0.66 -13.84
C LYS A 126 8.11 -0.06 -14.38
N PRO A 127 9.36 0.42 -14.12
CA PRO A 127 10.55 -0.32 -14.55
C PRO A 127 10.69 -1.71 -13.91
N ARG A 128 10.04 -1.96 -12.75
CA ARG A 128 10.17 -3.20 -11.99
C ARG A 128 8.96 -4.12 -12.13
N PHE A 129 7.77 -3.55 -12.21
CA PHE A 129 6.52 -4.29 -12.08
C PHE A 129 5.46 -3.80 -13.06
N THR A 130 4.63 -4.73 -13.50
CA THR A 130 3.50 -4.46 -14.41
C THR A 130 2.18 -4.21 -13.68
N GLY A 131 2.10 -4.47 -12.37
CA GLY A 131 0.89 -4.22 -11.57
C GLY A 131 -0.28 -5.16 -11.83
N THR A 132 -0.09 -6.26 -12.57
CA THR A 132 -1.17 -7.17 -12.99
C THR A 132 -1.97 -7.77 -11.82
N CYS A 133 -1.34 -8.00 -10.66
CA CYS A 133 -2.04 -8.52 -9.49
C CYS A 133 -3.06 -7.54 -8.91
N TYR A 134 -2.81 -6.23 -9.01
CA TYR A 134 -3.75 -5.19 -8.59
C TYR A 134 -4.93 -5.14 -9.55
N GLN A 135 -4.68 -5.13 -10.86
CA GLN A 135 -5.74 -5.19 -11.88
C GLN A 135 -6.64 -6.43 -11.70
N ALA A 136 -6.02 -7.60 -11.50
CA ALA A 136 -6.75 -8.84 -11.23
C ALA A 136 -7.51 -8.85 -9.88
N ALA A 137 -7.22 -7.91 -8.98
CA ALA A 137 -7.94 -7.68 -7.73
C ALA A 137 -8.93 -6.51 -7.83
N ASN A 138 -9.32 -6.10 -9.05
CA ASN A 138 -10.25 -5.01 -9.37
C ASN A 138 -9.75 -3.60 -9.00
N TRP A 139 -8.44 -3.40 -8.94
CA TRP A 139 -7.89 -2.05 -8.83
C TRP A 139 -7.91 -1.36 -10.19
N GLN A 140 -8.20 -0.06 -10.18
CA GLN A 140 -8.27 0.75 -11.39
C GLN A 140 -6.98 1.55 -11.54
N TYR A 141 -6.40 1.51 -12.74
CA TYR A 141 -5.29 2.38 -13.10
C TYR A 141 -5.82 3.80 -13.34
N LEU A 142 -5.28 4.78 -12.61
CA LEU A 142 -5.73 6.18 -12.69
C LEU A 142 -4.76 7.07 -13.47
N GLY A 143 -3.48 6.69 -13.59
CA GLY A 143 -2.46 7.47 -14.28
C GLY A 143 -1.08 7.28 -13.68
N ASP A 144 -0.07 7.87 -14.32
CA ASP A 144 1.32 7.79 -13.87
C ASP A 144 1.67 8.94 -12.92
N THR A 145 2.54 8.66 -11.95
CA THR A 145 3.20 9.68 -11.14
C THR A 145 4.24 10.42 -11.98
N GLN A 146 4.55 11.65 -11.60
CA GLN A 146 5.56 12.45 -12.29
C GLN A 146 6.99 12.13 -11.86
N GLY A 147 7.25 11.04 -11.12
CA GLY A 147 8.60 10.77 -10.58
C GLY A 147 9.06 11.78 -9.53
N ARG A 148 8.14 12.40 -8.80
CA ARG A 148 8.46 13.39 -7.76
C ARG A 148 8.42 12.79 -6.36
N GLY A 149 9.43 13.11 -5.56
CA GLY A 149 9.46 12.79 -4.15
C GLY A 149 8.63 13.76 -3.32
N LYS A 150 8.26 13.37 -2.09
CA LYS A 150 7.53 14.23 -1.14
C LYS A 150 8.24 15.57 -0.87
N LEU A 151 9.56 15.58 -0.89
CA LEU A 151 10.42 16.75 -0.59
C LEU A 151 10.90 17.49 -1.84
N ASP A 152 10.46 17.09 -3.03
CA ASP A 152 10.88 17.71 -4.28
C ASP A 152 10.16 19.06 -4.48
N THR A 153 10.74 20.13 -3.94
CA THR A 153 10.28 21.50 -4.13
C THR A 153 10.83 22.13 -5.42
N LEU A 154 11.88 21.55 -6.00
CA LEU A 154 12.61 22.09 -7.16
C LEU A 154 12.22 21.42 -8.49
N HIS A 155 11.24 20.52 -8.48
CA HIS A 155 10.76 19.82 -9.68
C HIS A 155 11.87 19.05 -10.39
N ARG A 156 12.68 18.28 -9.65
CA ARG A 156 13.81 17.53 -10.20
C ARG A 156 13.41 16.21 -10.85
N HIS A 157 12.28 15.63 -10.44
CA HIS A 157 11.78 14.35 -10.96
C HIS A 157 12.73 13.15 -10.75
N ASP A 158 13.52 13.16 -9.66
CA ASP A 158 14.55 12.15 -9.38
C ASP A 158 14.01 10.78 -8.88
N GLN A 159 12.69 10.61 -8.76
CA GLN A 159 12.09 9.35 -8.31
C GLN A 159 11.58 8.53 -9.50
N PRO A 160 11.53 7.18 -9.38
CA PRO A 160 10.94 6.35 -10.41
C PRO A 160 9.48 6.71 -10.68
N ILE A 161 9.10 6.69 -11.96
CA ILE A 161 7.69 6.80 -12.38
C ILE A 161 6.94 5.56 -11.91
N LYS A 162 5.75 5.78 -11.34
CA LYS A 162 4.88 4.74 -10.83
C LYS A 162 3.50 4.85 -11.46
N SER A 163 2.89 3.72 -11.77
CA SER A 163 1.47 3.62 -12.14
C SER A 163 0.58 3.44 -10.93
#